data_AF-A0A9W9B562-F1
#
_entry.id   AF-A0A9W9B562-F1
#
_cell.length_a   1.000
_cell.length_b   1.000
_cell.length_c   1.000
_cell.angle_alpha   90.00
_cell.angle_beta   90.00
_cell.angle_gamma   90.00
#
_symmetry.space_group_name_H-M   'P 1'
#
loop_
_entity.id
_entity.type
_entity.pdbx_description
1 polymer ?
#
loop_
_entity_poly.entity_id
_entity_poly.type
_entity_poly.pdbx_seq_one_letter_code
_entity_poly.pdbx_strand_id
1 'polypeptide(L)'
;MLGLLCNYIFDIANQTSSPDEDYINKPDRPIPAGLMTMEQAKTRWVLTWVLGPVTLYRLFGVWPTMHLLHWELLITACYVWPKWFGWFMRSYFGSFSYCILGRLLNSVLARDVEAWNISFTIDCIIFVWFMGTMHIQEFHDIEGDRKSERKTLPMMLSDRGIKVLRAGTSLFVLAFGTCLCSIGYVVMDKDIRILPLCILQQLLSSVLAYRIYASDGPAMDKKTYRVYYYGAVLAILLCLCLIEK
;
A
#
# COMPACT_ATOMS: atom_id res chain seq x y z
N MET A 1 2.47 -10.76 15.19
CA MET A 1 1.92 -9.85 16.22
C MET A 1 1.92 -8.39 15.75
N LEU A 2 3.05 -7.83 15.32
CA LEU A 2 3.17 -6.42 14.92
C LEU A 2 2.22 -5.99 13.78
N GLY A 3 2.17 -6.76 12.69
CA GLY A 3 1.26 -6.47 11.59
C GLY A 3 -0.23 -6.52 11.98
N LEU A 4 -0.59 -7.40 12.93
CA LEU A 4 -1.97 -7.46 13.45
C LEU A 4 -2.31 -6.20 14.24
N LEU A 5 -1.38 -5.70 15.06
CA LEU A 5 -1.55 -4.45 15.82
C LEU A 5 -1.73 -3.26 14.87
N CYS A 6 -0.85 -3.10 13.87
CA CYS A 6 -0.92 -1.98 12.94
C CYS A 6 -2.21 -1.99 12.10
N ASN A 7 -2.64 -3.17 11.65
CA ASN A 7 -3.92 -3.33 10.94
C ASN A 7 -5.10 -3.01 11.86
N TYR A 8 -5.10 -3.51 13.08
CA TYR A 8 -6.18 -3.25 14.04
C TYR A 8 -6.30 -1.75 14.38
N ILE A 9 -5.17 -1.06 14.56
CA ILE A 9 -5.09 0.40 14.78
C ILE A 9 -5.77 1.17 13.67
N PHE A 10 -5.51 0.79 12.41
CA PHE A 10 -6.16 1.40 11.25
C PHE A 10 -7.65 1.04 11.18
N ASP A 11 -7.98 -0.25 11.24
CA ASP A 11 -9.33 -0.74 11.02
C ASP A 11 -10.31 -0.19 12.05
N ILE A 12 -9.94 -0.14 13.34
CA ILE A 12 -10.83 0.36 14.38
C ILE A 12 -11.13 1.86 14.19
N ALA A 13 -10.13 2.66 13.84
CA ALA A 13 -10.29 4.09 13.61
C ALA A 13 -11.12 4.37 12.35
N ASN A 14 -10.85 3.64 11.26
CA ASN A 14 -11.57 3.77 10.00
C ASN A 14 -13.05 3.38 10.16
N GLN A 15 -13.34 2.21 10.76
CA GLN A 15 -14.72 1.74 10.97
C GLN A 15 -15.51 2.64 11.92
N THR A 16 -14.85 3.19 12.94
CA THR A 16 -15.51 4.09 13.90
C THR A 16 -15.77 5.48 13.30
N SER A 17 -14.94 5.94 12.36
CA SER A 17 -15.04 7.30 11.79
C SER A 17 -16.01 7.42 10.61
N SER A 18 -16.32 6.30 9.94
CA SER A 18 -17.19 6.24 8.76
C SER A 18 -18.09 4.98 8.75
N PRO A 19 -18.92 4.76 9.79
CA PRO A 19 -19.73 3.55 9.89
C PRO A 19 -20.78 3.43 8.78
N ASP A 20 -21.36 4.54 8.33
CA ASP A 20 -22.38 4.58 7.27
C ASP A 20 -21.86 4.00 5.95
N GLU A 21 -20.59 4.24 5.63
CA GLU A 21 -19.93 3.64 4.45
C GLU A 21 -19.90 2.11 4.54
N ASP A 22 -19.61 1.59 5.73
CA ASP A 22 -19.49 0.16 5.96
C ASP A 22 -20.85 -0.53 5.97
N TYR A 23 -21.92 0.12 6.44
CA TYR A 23 -23.29 -0.42 6.33
C TYR A 23 -23.70 -0.70 4.88
N ILE A 24 -23.23 0.13 3.94
CA ILE A 24 -23.56 -0.02 2.50
C ILE A 24 -22.65 -1.05 1.83
N ASN A 25 -21.33 -0.95 2.06
CA ASN A 25 -20.36 -1.71 1.25
C ASN A 25 -19.83 -2.98 1.91
N LYS A 26 -19.85 -3.04 3.25
CA LYS A 26 -19.17 -4.08 4.03
C LYS A 26 -20.05 -4.50 5.22
N PRO A 27 -21.26 -5.02 4.96
CA PRO A 27 -22.24 -5.36 6.00
C PRO A 27 -21.76 -6.47 6.94
N ASP A 28 -20.71 -7.21 6.55
CA ASP A 28 -20.03 -8.23 7.34
C ASP A 28 -19.07 -7.67 8.40
N ARG A 29 -18.76 -6.36 8.37
CA ARG A 29 -17.89 -5.74 9.39
C ARG A 29 -18.55 -5.74 10.76
N PRO A 30 -17.75 -5.76 11.85
CA PRO A 30 -18.27 -5.87 13.22
C PRO A 30 -19.36 -4.86 13.62
N ILE A 31 -19.25 -3.60 13.21
CA ILE A 31 -20.26 -2.57 13.54
C ILE A 31 -21.55 -2.81 12.73
N PRO A 32 -21.52 -2.90 11.38
CA PRO A 32 -22.71 -3.23 10.60
C PRO A 32 -23.40 -4.55 10.96
N ALA A 33 -22.62 -5.59 11.26
CA ALA A 33 -23.13 -6.90 11.62
C ALA A 33 -23.72 -6.98 13.04
N GLY A 34 -23.69 -5.89 13.81
CA GLY A 34 -24.18 -5.84 15.19
C GLY A 34 -23.31 -6.60 16.20
N LEU A 35 -22.09 -6.99 15.82
CA LEU A 35 -21.14 -7.67 16.69
C LEU A 35 -20.44 -6.71 17.68
N MET A 36 -20.50 -5.41 17.41
CA MET A 36 -19.87 -4.37 18.23
C MET A 36 -20.67 -3.06 18.16
N THR A 37 -20.95 -2.46 19.31
CA THR A 37 -21.59 -1.14 19.38
C THR A 37 -20.59 -0.02 19.06
N MET A 38 -21.10 1.15 18.67
CA MET A 38 -20.26 2.34 18.43
C MET A 38 -19.44 2.76 19.66
N GLU A 39 -20.01 2.62 20.86
CA GLU A 39 -19.32 2.95 22.12
C GLU A 39 -18.17 1.96 22.42
N GLN A 40 -18.41 0.66 22.17
CA GLN A 40 -17.37 -0.36 22.27
C GLN A 40 -16.25 -0.12 21.26
N ALA A 41 -16.59 0.31 20.04
CA ALA A 41 -15.62 0.63 19.00
C ALA A 41 -14.73 1.81 19.40
N LYS A 42 -15.32 2.91 19.89
CA LYS A 42 -14.60 4.08 20.42
C LYS A 42 -13.69 3.72 21.60
N THR A 43 -14.18 2.89 22.52
CA THR A 43 -13.40 2.42 23.66
C THR A 43 -12.17 1.63 23.19
N ARG A 44 -12.36 0.67 22.27
CA ARG A 44 -11.26 -0.13 21.69
C ARG A 44 -10.28 0.73 20.92
N TRP A 45 -10.76 1.74 20.19
CA TRP A 45 -9.92 2.70 19.50
C TRP A 45 -8.99 3.41 20.48
N VAL A 46 -9.54 4.09 21.50
CA VAL A 46 -8.74 4.81 22.50
C VAL A 46 -7.75 3.87 23.21
N LEU A 47 -8.22 2.69 23.65
CA LEU A 47 -7.36 1.72 24.31
C LEU A 47 -6.20 1.28 23.42
N THR A 48 -6.46 0.97 22.15
CA THR A 48 -5.42 0.46 21.25
C THR A 48 -4.41 1.55 20.88
N TRP A 49 -4.88 2.78 20.63
CA TRP A 49 -4.01 3.90 20.27
C TRP A 49 -3.19 4.45 21.45
N VAL A 50 -3.61 4.17 22.69
CA VAL A 50 -2.79 4.49 23.87
C VAL A 50 -1.87 3.32 24.24
N LEU A 51 -2.41 2.10 24.35
CA LEU A 51 -1.65 0.94 24.80
C LEU A 51 -0.70 0.40 23.72
N GLY A 52 -1.01 0.60 22.43
CA GLY A 52 -0.18 0.18 21.31
C GLY A 52 1.21 0.83 21.34
N PRO A 53 1.30 2.17 21.29
CA PRO A 53 2.58 2.88 21.42
C PRO A 53 3.30 2.58 22.73
N VAL A 54 2.58 2.52 23.87
CA VAL A 54 3.18 2.18 25.17
C VAL A 54 3.82 0.78 25.14
N THR A 55 3.10 -0.21 24.63
CA THR A 55 3.60 -1.59 24.52
C THR A 55 4.79 -1.65 23.57
N LEU A 56 4.70 -0.99 22.42
CA LEU A 56 5.78 -0.96 21.44
C LEU A 56 7.03 -0.29 21.98
N TYR A 57 6.88 0.77 22.77
CA TYR A 57 7.99 1.44 23.44
C TYR A 57 8.67 0.54 24.47
N ARG A 58 7.88 -0.18 25.28
CA ARG A 58 8.43 -1.09 26.29
C ARG A 58 9.18 -2.28 25.68
N LEU A 59 8.71 -2.78 24.54
CA LEU A 59 9.31 -3.96 23.89
C LEU A 59 10.47 -3.60 22.95
N PHE A 60 10.34 -2.50 22.20
CA PHE A 60 11.25 -2.18 21.11
C PHE A 60 11.76 -0.73 21.15
N GLY A 61 11.43 0.07 22.16
CA GLY A 61 11.99 1.41 22.34
C GLY A 61 11.42 2.49 21.40
N VAL A 62 12.15 3.60 21.31
CA VAL A 62 11.60 4.86 20.76
C VAL A 62 11.33 4.82 19.26
N TRP A 63 12.20 4.22 18.44
CA TRP A 63 12.09 4.31 16.97
C TRP A 63 10.85 3.62 16.40
N PRO A 64 10.55 2.34 16.70
CA PRO A 64 9.29 1.73 16.25
C PRO A 64 8.06 2.48 16.77
N THR A 65 8.12 2.97 18.00
CA THR A 65 7.04 3.77 18.62
C THR A 65 6.77 5.04 17.84
N MET A 66 7.81 5.79 17.48
CA MET A 66 7.65 6.99 16.65
C MET A 66 7.03 6.66 15.31
N HIS A 67 7.42 5.57 14.65
CA HIS A 67 6.76 5.16 13.40
C HIS A 67 5.29 4.80 13.60
N LEU A 68 4.92 4.16 14.72
CA LEU A 68 3.53 3.89 15.03
C LEU A 68 2.72 5.19 15.26
N LEU A 69 3.29 6.17 15.95
CA LEU A 69 2.66 7.48 16.15
C LEU A 69 2.49 8.24 14.83
N HIS A 70 3.45 8.15 13.90
CA HIS A 70 3.29 8.70 12.55
C HIS A 70 2.17 7.97 11.78
N TRP A 71 2.01 6.66 12.00
CA TRP A 71 0.91 5.89 11.40
C TRP A 71 -0.45 6.39 11.90
N GLU A 72 -0.61 6.52 13.22
CA GLU A 72 -1.82 7.06 13.85
C GLU A 72 -2.12 8.50 13.38
N LEU A 73 -1.08 9.33 13.24
CA LEU A 73 -1.22 10.69 12.71
C LEU A 73 -1.73 10.70 11.26
N LEU A 74 -1.15 9.86 10.40
CA LEU A 74 -1.59 9.74 9.00
C LEU A 74 -3.04 9.25 8.90
N ILE A 75 -3.40 8.24 9.70
CA ILE A 75 -4.79 7.75 9.81
C ILE A 75 -5.72 8.89 10.25
N THR A 76 -5.32 9.63 11.28
CA THR A 76 -6.11 10.76 11.81
C THR A 76 -6.39 11.78 10.72
N ALA A 77 -5.34 12.25 10.04
CA ALA A 77 -5.46 13.27 9.01
C ALA A 77 -6.35 12.82 7.83
N CYS A 78 -6.22 11.56 7.41
CA CYS A 78 -6.94 11.04 6.24
C CYS A 78 -8.37 10.58 6.55
N TYR A 79 -8.63 9.97 7.71
CA TYR A 79 -9.91 9.28 7.97
C TYR A 79 -10.73 9.88 9.12
N VAL A 80 -10.10 10.56 10.06
CA VAL A 80 -10.77 11.05 11.28
C VAL A 80 -11.09 12.53 11.14
N TRP A 81 -10.05 13.36 11.11
CA TRP A 81 -10.12 14.81 11.00
C TRP A 81 -8.77 15.36 10.52
N PRO A 82 -8.72 16.25 9.52
CA PRO A 82 -9.85 16.90 8.82
C PRO A 82 -10.47 16.07 7.67
N LYS A 83 -10.09 14.79 7.51
CA LYS A 83 -10.50 13.91 6.40
C LYS A 83 -9.93 14.33 5.05
N TRP A 84 -8.61 14.53 4.98
CA TRP A 84 -7.88 14.77 3.75
C TRP A 84 -7.81 13.51 2.87
N PHE A 85 -8.95 13.13 2.28
CA PHE A 85 -9.11 11.87 1.52
C PHE A 85 -9.54 12.09 0.07
N GLY A 86 -8.91 13.06 -0.61
CA GLY A 86 -9.03 13.25 -2.06
C GLY A 86 -8.25 12.20 -2.86
N TRP A 87 -8.41 12.21 -4.20
CA TRP A 87 -7.80 11.25 -5.11
C TRP A 87 -6.26 11.11 -4.93
N PHE A 88 -5.55 12.24 -4.80
CA PHE A 88 -4.10 12.24 -4.57
C PHE A 88 -3.74 11.64 -3.21
N MET A 89 -4.50 12.01 -2.18
CA MET A 89 -4.25 11.55 -0.82
C MET A 89 -4.48 10.05 -0.65
N ARG A 90 -5.29 9.41 -1.50
CA ARG A 90 -5.44 7.95 -1.52
C ARG A 90 -4.14 7.25 -1.95
N SER A 91 -3.54 7.71 -3.06
CA SER A 91 -2.23 7.20 -3.50
C SER A 91 -1.15 7.52 -2.48
N TYR A 92 -1.15 8.75 -1.93
CA TYR A 92 -0.21 9.16 -0.90
C TYR A 92 -0.33 8.32 0.37
N PHE A 93 -1.55 8.13 0.88
CA PHE A 93 -1.81 7.32 2.06
C PHE A 93 -1.25 5.92 1.86
N GLY A 94 -1.59 5.24 0.76
CA GLY A 94 -1.08 3.90 0.46
C GLY A 94 0.45 3.84 0.37
N SER A 95 1.06 4.77 -0.34
CA SER A 95 2.52 4.82 -0.55
C SER A 95 3.28 5.13 0.73
N PHE A 96 2.81 6.12 1.49
CA PHE A 96 3.45 6.54 2.73
C PHE A 96 3.21 5.56 3.87
N SER A 97 2.08 4.85 3.86
CA SER A 97 1.83 3.71 4.78
C SER A 97 2.92 2.66 4.64
N TYR A 98 3.33 2.32 3.41
CA TYR A 98 4.45 1.39 3.20
C TYR A 98 5.74 1.92 3.85
N CYS A 99 6.08 3.20 3.66
CA CYS A 99 7.28 3.76 4.27
C CYS A 99 7.22 3.69 5.79
N ILE A 100 6.13 4.16 6.41
CA ILE A 100 5.98 4.19 7.86
C ILE A 100 6.03 2.77 8.43
N LEU A 101 5.21 1.86 7.91
CA LEU A 101 5.09 0.49 8.43
C LEU A 101 6.35 -0.34 8.10
N GLY A 102 6.97 -0.11 6.94
CA GLY A 102 8.25 -0.68 6.55
C GLY A 102 9.37 -0.24 7.48
N ARG A 103 9.48 1.05 7.80
CA ARG A 103 10.46 1.56 8.78
C ARG A 103 10.20 1.12 10.21
N LEU A 104 8.93 1.00 10.59
CA LEU A 104 8.53 0.39 11.86
C LEU A 104 9.06 -1.05 11.94
N LEU A 105 8.76 -1.86 10.93
CA LEU A 105 9.18 -3.25 10.87
C LEU A 105 10.71 -3.38 10.80
N ASN A 106 11.38 -2.53 10.02
CA ASN A 106 12.83 -2.48 9.93
C ASN A 106 13.47 -2.18 11.29
N SER A 107 12.93 -1.19 12.02
CA SER A 107 13.44 -0.78 13.34
C SER A 107 13.32 -1.87 14.41
N VAL A 108 12.41 -2.83 14.21
CA VAL A 108 12.24 -4.00 15.08
C VAL A 108 13.18 -5.13 14.64
N LEU A 109 13.12 -5.52 13.37
CA LEU A 109 13.78 -6.74 12.89
C LEU A 109 15.28 -6.56 12.57
N ALA A 110 15.72 -5.38 12.16
CA ALA A 110 17.13 -5.13 11.83
C ALA A 110 18.06 -5.21 13.05
N ARG A 111 17.52 -5.27 14.27
CA ARG A 111 18.29 -5.50 15.50
C ARG A 111 18.81 -6.93 15.62
N ASP A 112 17.99 -7.88 15.19
CA ASP A 112 18.24 -9.31 15.35
C ASP A 112 18.67 -9.96 14.02
N VAL A 113 18.30 -9.35 12.89
CA VAL A 113 18.56 -9.87 11.55
C VAL A 113 19.18 -8.76 10.70
N GLU A 114 20.51 -8.74 10.60
CA GLU A 114 21.24 -7.72 9.82
C GLU A 114 20.78 -7.69 8.35
N ALA A 115 20.49 -8.86 7.77
CA ALA A 115 19.98 -8.99 6.41
C ALA A 115 18.61 -8.31 6.19
N TRP A 116 17.90 -7.95 7.26
CA TRP A 116 16.64 -7.22 7.22
C TRP A 116 16.83 -5.71 7.14
N ASN A 117 18.04 -5.17 7.36
CA ASN A 117 18.28 -3.73 7.34
C ASN A 117 18.14 -3.14 5.93
N ILE A 118 16.90 -2.91 5.51
CA ILE A 118 16.54 -2.36 4.21
C ILE A 118 16.88 -0.88 4.22
N SER A 119 17.61 -0.38 3.22
CA SER A 119 17.98 1.03 3.17
C SER A 119 16.79 1.96 2.99
N PHE A 120 17.01 3.23 3.32
CA PHE A 120 16.05 4.29 3.05
C PHE A 120 15.88 4.54 1.53
N THR A 121 16.91 4.26 0.72
CA THR A 121 16.86 4.38 -0.74
C THR A 121 15.81 3.44 -1.32
N ILE A 122 15.76 2.19 -0.85
CA ILE A 122 14.73 1.23 -1.27
C ILE A 122 13.34 1.73 -0.92
N ASP A 123 13.14 2.31 0.27
CA ASP A 123 11.83 2.85 0.64
C ASP A 123 11.40 3.98 -0.32
N CYS A 124 12.31 4.88 -0.67
CA CYS A 124 12.02 5.97 -1.61
C CYS A 124 11.65 5.44 -3.00
N ILE A 125 12.34 4.42 -3.48
CA ILE A 125 12.05 3.80 -4.78
C ILE A 125 10.66 3.14 -4.79
N ILE A 126 10.34 2.37 -3.74
CA ILE A 126 9.03 1.73 -3.60
C ILE A 126 7.92 2.77 -3.37
N PHE A 127 8.20 3.86 -2.65
CA PHE A 127 7.28 4.98 -2.49
C PHE A 127 6.90 5.58 -3.85
N VAL A 128 7.88 5.86 -4.72
CA VAL A 128 7.64 6.37 -6.07
C VAL A 128 6.82 5.38 -6.90
N TRP A 129 7.14 4.08 -6.79
CA TRP A 129 6.38 3.03 -7.44
C TRP A 129 4.91 3.01 -7.02
N PHE A 130 4.64 3.03 -5.71
CA PHE A 130 3.28 3.07 -5.20
C PHE A 130 2.58 4.37 -5.61
N MET A 131 3.23 5.53 -5.50
CA MET A 131 2.61 6.80 -5.92
C MET A 131 2.17 6.77 -7.38
N GLY A 132 2.96 6.14 -8.25
CA GLY A 132 2.65 6.01 -9.69
C GLY A 132 1.69 4.88 -10.04
N THR A 133 1.27 4.03 -9.10
CA THR A 133 0.50 2.81 -9.43
C THR A 133 -0.66 2.49 -8.48
N MET A 134 -0.76 3.15 -7.31
CA MET A 134 -1.81 2.85 -6.32
C MET A 134 -3.23 3.05 -6.86
N HIS A 135 -3.44 3.92 -7.85
CA HIS A 135 -4.75 4.12 -8.49
C HIS A 135 -5.21 2.92 -9.33
N ILE A 136 -4.34 1.94 -9.64
CA ILE A 136 -4.75 0.71 -10.36
C ILE A 136 -5.87 -0.01 -9.61
N GLN A 137 -5.84 0.01 -8.28
CA GLN A 137 -6.88 -0.62 -7.46
C GLN A 137 -8.26 0.01 -7.68
N GLU A 138 -8.31 1.29 -8.07
CA GLU A 138 -9.56 2.04 -8.19
C GLU A 138 -10.34 1.68 -9.48
N PHE A 139 -9.69 1.04 -10.47
CA PHE A 139 -10.34 0.72 -11.75
C PHE A 139 -11.49 -0.30 -11.62
N HIS A 140 -11.39 -1.26 -10.68
CA HIS A 140 -12.43 -2.28 -10.51
C HIS A 140 -13.59 -1.87 -9.61
N ASP A 141 -13.41 -0.82 -8.81
CA ASP A 141 -14.33 -0.44 -7.74
C ASP A 141 -15.10 0.87 -8.02
N ILE A 142 -15.07 1.36 -9.27
CA ILE A 142 -15.70 2.64 -9.68
C ILE A 142 -17.17 2.76 -9.24
N GLU A 143 -17.98 1.71 -9.42
CA GLU A 143 -19.40 1.77 -9.08
C GLU A 143 -19.65 1.74 -7.57
N GLY A 144 -18.87 0.94 -6.82
CA GLY A 144 -18.93 0.92 -5.36
C GLY A 144 -18.46 2.24 -4.75
N ASP A 145 -17.38 2.81 -5.29
CA ASP A 145 -16.88 4.11 -4.87
C ASP A 145 -17.88 5.23 -5.15
N ARG A 146 -18.64 5.17 -6.25
CA ARG A 146 -19.72 6.12 -6.56
C ARG A 146 -20.85 6.08 -5.52
N LYS A 147 -21.27 4.89 -5.10
CA LYS A 147 -22.32 4.72 -4.06
C LYS A 147 -21.86 5.24 -2.69
N SER A 148 -20.56 5.35 -2.49
CA SER A 148 -19.91 5.79 -1.25
C SER A 148 -19.49 7.26 -1.27
N GLU A 149 -19.90 8.02 -2.29
CA GLU A 149 -19.53 9.42 -2.52
C GLU A 149 -18.00 9.68 -2.55
N ARG A 150 -17.22 8.67 -2.91
CA ARG A 150 -15.77 8.78 -2.98
C ARG A 150 -15.36 9.54 -4.24
N LYS A 151 -14.19 10.17 -4.18
CA LYS A 151 -13.56 10.85 -5.33
C LYS A 151 -12.24 10.17 -5.65
N THR A 152 -12.29 9.16 -6.52
CA THR A 152 -11.12 8.45 -7.04
C THR A 152 -10.62 9.05 -8.34
N LEU A 153 -9.36 8.79 -8.69
CA LEU A 153 -8.77 9.39 -9.89
C LEU A 153 -9.52 8.96 -11.17
N PRO A 154 -9.86 7.67 -11.39
CA PRO A 154 -10.60 7.27 -12.57
C PRO A 154 -11.96 7.96 -12.73
N MET A 155 -12.65 8.29 -11.63
CA MET A 155 -13.95 8.96 -11.66
C MET A 155 -13.89 10.43 -12.09
N MET A 156 -12.72 11.06 -11.98
CA MET A 156 -12.53 12.45 -12.38
C MET A 156 -12.15 12.62 -13.85
N LEU A 157 -11.99 11.51 -14.58
CA LEU A 157 -11.49 11.49 -15.95
C LEU A 157 -12.61 11.16 -16.94
N SER A 158 -12.51 11.70 -18.15
CA SER A 158 -13.32 11.25 -19.29
C SER A 158 -12.87 9.87 -19.78
N ASP A 159 -13.65 9.22 -20.64
CA ASP A 159 -13.27 7.92 -21.23
C ASP A 159 -11.90 7.97 -21.92
N ARG A 160 -11.59 9.09 -22.60
CA ARG A 160 -10.28 9.32 -23.18
C ARG A 160 -9.20 9.47 -22.10
N GLY A 161 -9.50 10.20 -21.02
CA GLY A 161 -8.61 10.36 -19.88
C GLY A 161 -8.27 9.04 -19.20
N ILE A 162 -9.25 8.13 -19.03
CA ILE A 162 -9.04 6.80 -18.48
C ILE A 162 -8.10 5.98 -19.38
N LYS A 163 -8.29 6.00 -20.71
CA LYS A 163 -7.40 5.32 -21.66
C LYS A 163 -5.96 5.87 -21.57
N VAL A 164 -5.81 7.19 -21.49
CA VAL A 164 -4.49 7.84 -21.32
C VAL A 164 -3.86 7.46 -19.98
N LEU A 165 -4.62 7.46 -18.88
CA LEU A 165 -4.13 7.04 -17.57
C LEU A 165 -3.65 5.59 -17.58
N ARG A 166 -4.42 4.67 -18.17
CA ARG A 166 -4.02 3.25 -18.32
C ARG A 166 -2.75 3.11 -19.16
N ALA A 167 -2.67 3.78 -20.30
CA ALA A 167 -1.49 3.75 -21.16
C ALA A 167 -0.25 4.32 -20.44
N GLY A 168 -0.38 5.47 -19.79
CA GLY A 168 0.68 6.10 -19.01
C GLY A 168 1.16 5.23 -17.84
N THR A 169 0.22 4.62 -17.11
CA THR A 169 0.55 3.69 -16.01
C THR A 169 1.26 2.44 -16.53
N SER A 170 0.81 1.91 -17.67
CA SER A 170 1.43 0.74 -18.31
C SER A 170 2.85 1.04 -18.77
N LEU A 171 3.06 2.22 -19.37
CA LEU A 171 4.38 2.68 -19.76
C LEU A 171 5.29 2.89 -18.54
N PHE A 172 4.77 3.49 -17.46
CA PHE A 172 5.51 3.66 -16.20
C PHE A 172 5.95 2.31 -15.63
N VAL A 173 5.03 1.33 -15.54
CA VAL A 173 5.31 -0.03 -15.04
C VAL A 173 6.41 -0.73 -15.86
N LEU A 174 6.34 -0.61 -17.19
CA LEU A 174 7.35 -1.16 -18.10
C LEU A 174 8.69 -0.46 -17.95
N ALA A 175 8.71 0.87 -18.00
CA ALA A 175 9.94 1.66 -17.95
C ALA A 175 10.68 1.45 -16.62
N PHE A 176 9.95 1.37 -15.51
CA PHE A 176 10.52 1.10 -14.19
C PHE A 176 11.17 -0.29 -14.14
N GLY A 177 10.50 -1.32 -14.69
CA GLY A 177 11.10 -2.66 -14.77
C GLY A 177 12.32 -2.70 -15.66
N THR A 178 12.27 -2.05 -16.82
CA THR A 178 13.41 -2.00 -17.75
C THR A 178 14.60 -1.29 -17.12
N CYS A 179 14.35 -0.24 -16.33
CA CYS A 179 15.37 0.45 -15.55
C CYS A 179 16.02 -0.48 -14.53
N LEU A 180 15.21 -1.18 -13.71
CA LEU A 180 15.74 -2.14 -12.75
C LEU A 180 16.49 -3.30 -13.39
N CYS A 181 16.02 -3.80 -14.53
CA CYS A 181 16.71 -4.85 -15.27
C CYS A 181 18.05 -4.35 -15.84
N SER A 182 18.10 -3.11 -16.34
CA SER A 182 19.33 -2.48 -16.82
C SER A 182 20.35 -2.30 -15.69
N ILE A 183 19.90 -1.81 -14.54
CA ILE A 183 20.76 -1.67 -13.35
C ILE A 183 21.26 -3.03 -12.91
N GLY A 184 20.37 -4.02 -12.80
CA GLY A 184 20.72 -5.39 -12.41
C GLY A 184 21.72 -6.05 -13.35
N TYR A 185 21.63 -5.79 -14.65
CA TYR A 185 22.62 -6.24 -15.64
C TYR A 185 24.00 -5.64 -15.35
N VAL A 186 24.10 -4.33 -15.08
CA VAL A 186 25.37 -3.67 -14.77
C VAL A 186 26.04 -4.23 -13.50
N VAL A 187 25.24 -4.68 -12.52
CA VAL A 187 25.75 -5.20 -11.24
C VAL A 187 25.66 -6.72 -11.11
N MET A 188 25.44 -7.45 -12.21
CA MET A 188 25.15 -8.89 -12.16
C MET A 188 26.28 -9.73 -11.55
N ASP A 189 27.52 -9.25 -11.66
CA ASP A 189 28.71 -9.95 -11.15
C ASP A 189 28.76 -10.02 -9.61
N LYS A 190 27.98 -9.18 -8.92
CA LYS A 190 27.89 -9.20 -7.46
C LYS A 190 27.22 -10.46 -6.92
N ASP A 191 26.18 -10.91 -7.60
CA ASP A 191 25.37 -12.06 -7.17
C ASP A 191 24.63 -12.67 -8.36
N ILE A 192 24.86 -13.96 -8.60
CA ILE A 192 24.27 -14.74 -9.69
C ILE A 192 22.72 -14.70 -9.70
N ARG A 193 22.09 -14.39 -8.57
CA ARG A 193 20.62 -14.28 -8.42
C ARG A 193 20.05 -12.98 -8.97
N ILE A 194 20.86 -11.93 -9.15
CA ILE A 194 20.39 -10.61 -9.60
C ILE A 194 19.76 -10.71 -10.98
N LEU A 195 20.47 -11.27 -11.96
CA LEU A 195 20.01 -11.30 -13.34
C LEU A 195 18.70 -12.11 -13.53
N PRO A 196 18.57 -13.35 -13.02
CA PRO A 196 17.30 -14.09 -13.10
C PRO A 196 16.13 -13.35 -12.44
N LEU A 197 16.37 -12.68 -11.30
CA LEU A 197 15.32 -11.98 -10.59
C LEU A 197 14.89 -10.70 -11.31
N CYS A 198 15.84 -9.95 -11.89
CA CYS A 198 15.56 -8.81 -12.76
C CYS A 198 14.77 -9.21 -14.02
N ILE A 199 15.11 -10.35 -14.64
CA ILE A 199 14.34 -10.90 -15.77
C ILE A 199 12.92 -11.25 -15.32
N LEU A 200 12.76 -11.95 -14.19
CA LEU A 200 11.43 -12.28 -13.64
C LEU A 200 10.62 -11.00 -13.35
N GLN A 201 11.25 -10.00 -12.74
CA GLN A 201 10.64 -8.72 -12.46
C GLN A 201 10.19 -8.02 -13.75
N GLN A 202 11.01 -8.01 -14.80
CA GLN A 202 10.64 -7.43 -16.10
C GLN A 202 9.46 -8.17 -16.75
N LEU A 203 9.42 -9.50 -16.65
CA LEU A 203 8.30 -10.31 -17.15
C LEU A 203 7.00 -9.97 -16.39
N LEU A 204 7.06 -9.88 -15.07
CA LEU A 204 5.92 -9.50 -14.23
C LEU A 204 5.44 -8.08 -14.52
N SER A 205 6.35 -7.11 -14.68
CA SER A 205 6.01 -5.75 -15.11
C SER A 205 5.37 -5.73 -16.50
N SER A 206 5.86 -6.54 -17.44
CA SER A 206 5.28 -6.63 -18.78
C SER A 206 3.87 -7.21 -18.77
N VAL A 207 3.64 -8.27 -18.00
CA VAL A 207 2.30 -8.84 -17.81
C VAL A 207 1.37 -7.83 -17.13
N LEU A 208 1.83 -7.16 -16.07
CA LEU A 208 1.04 -6.16 -15.36
C LEU A 208 0.65 -5.00 -16.27
N ALA A 209 1.61 -4.46 -17.03
CA ALA A 209 1.39 -3.37 -17.98
C ALA A 209 0.41 -3.77 -19.09
N TYR A 210 0.58 -4.96 -19.68
CA TYR A 210 -0.37 -5.48 -20.67
C TYR A 210 -1.78 -5.53 -20.09
N ARG A 211 -1.93 -6.07 -18.87
CA ARG A 211 -3.24 -6.19 -18.22
C ARG A 211 -3.89 -4.84 -17.88
N ILE A 212 -3.10 -3.84 -17.50
CA ILE A 212 -3.63 -2.49 -17.22
C ILE A 212 -4.13 -1.86 -18.53
N TYR A 213 -3.33 -1.95 -19.59
CA TYR A 213 -3.62 -1.37 -20.90
C TYR A 213 -4.80 -2.05 -21.60
N ALA A 214 -4.80 -3.38 -21.65
CA ALA A 214 -5.74 -4.20 -22.40
C ALA A 214 -6.98 -4.62 -21.58
N SER A 215 -7.24 -3.98 -20.44
CA SER A 215 -8.37 -4.35 -19.59
C SER A 215 -9.70 -4.20 -20.31
N ASP A 216 -10.50 -5.25 -20.26
CA ASP A 216 -11.83 -5.33 -20.87
C ASP A 216 -12.98 -5.01 -19.90
N GLY A 217 -12.67 -4.88 -18.60
CA GLY A 217 -13.66 -4.50 -17.60
C GLY A 217 -13.25 -4.74 -16.14
N PRO A 218 -14.18 -4.49 -15.19
CA PRO A 218 -13.90 -4.51 -13.76
C PRO A 218 -13.41 -5.87 -13.24
N ALA A 219 -13.86 -6.98 -13.82
CA ALA A 219 -13.42 -8.32 -13.42
C ALA A 219 -11.93 -8.53 -13.71
N MET A 220 -11.46 -8.08 -14.87
CA MET A 220 -10.05 -8.13 -15.25
C MET A 220 -9.21 -7.22 -14.36
N ASP A 221 -9.68 -5.99 -14.10
CA ASP A 221 -9.03 -5.03 -13.20
C ASP A 221 -8.88 -5.57 -11.78
N LYS A 222 -9.94 -6.19 -11.23
CA LYS A 222 -9.92 -6.81 -9.89
C LYS A 222 -8.86 -7.90 -9.80
N LYS A 223 -8.77 -8.76 -10.82
CA LYS A 223 -7.74 -9.80 -10.89
C LYS A 223 -6.34 -9.21 -11.08
N THR A 224 -6.21 -8.17 -11.90
CA THR A 224 -4.95 -7.44 -12.12
C THR A 224 -4.40 -6.91 -10.79
N TYR A 225 -5.24 -6.24 -10.00
CA TYR A 225 -4.84 -5.73 -8.69
C TYR A 225 -4.58 -6.86 -7.66
N ARG A 226 -5.48 -7.84 -7.53
CA ARG A 226 -5.34 -8.85 -6.46
C ARG A 226 -4.29 -9.92 -6.70
N VAL A 227 -3.90 -10.18 -7.95
CA VAL A 227 -3.00 -11.30 -8.30
C VAL A 227 -1.68 -10.80 -8.87
N TYR A 228 -1.73 -9.93 -9.89
CA TYR A 228 -0.55 -9.57 -10.66
C TYR A 228 0.23 -8.41 -10.03
N TYR A 229 -0.47 -7.45 -9.42
CA TYR A 229 0.14 -6.28 -8.80
C TYR A 229 1.10 -6.64 -7.66
N TYR A 230 0.65 -7.50 -6.72
CA TYR A 230 1.49 -7.91 -5.59
C TYR A 230 2.74 -8.67 -6.02
N GLY A 231 2.62 -9.55 -7.03
CA GLY A 231 3.78 -10.26 -7.58
C GLY A 231 4.85 -9.31 -8.13
N ALA A 232 4.43 -8.28 -8.88
CA ALA A 232 5.35 -7.28 -9.42
C ALA A 232 6.04 -6.47 -8.30
N VAL A 233 5.30 -6.01 -7.30
CA VAL A 233 5.85 -5.26 -6.15
C VAL A 233 6.86 -6.10 -5.36
N LEU A 234 6.53 -7.37 -5.06
CA LEU A 234 7.43 -8.26 -4.35
C LEU A 234 8.72 -8.52 -5.14
N ALA A 235 8.62 -8.73 -6.44
CA ALA A 235 9.79 -8.91 -7.31
C ALA A 235 10.69 -7.65 -7.33
N ILE A 236 10.08 -6.45 -7.40
CA ILE A 236 10.82 -5.18 -7.30
C ILE A 236 11.60 -5.09 -5.99
N LEU A 237 10.94 -5.36 -4.86
CA LEU A 237 11.59 -5.29 -3.54
C LEU A 237 12.76 -6.28 -3.44
N LEU A 238 12.57 -7.51 -3.90
CA LEU A 238 13.63 -8.52 -3.89
C LEU A 238 14.81 -8.12 -4.80
N CYS A 239 14.54 -7.56 -5.99
CA CYS A 239 15.59 -7.05 -6.89
C CYS A 239 16.41 -5.97 -6.20
N LEU A 240 15.74 -4.97 -5.62
CA LEU A 240 16.38 -3.86 -4.95
C LEU A 240 17.27 -4.32 -3.78
N CYS A 241 16.77 -5.26 -2.97
CA CYS A 241 17.53 -5.83 -1.86
C CYS A 241 18.78 -6.63 -2.30
N LEU A 242 18.81 -7.17 -3.53
CA LEU A 242 20.01 -7.82 -4.06
C LEU A 242 20.97 -6.84 -4.73
N ILE A 243 20.44 -5.84 -5.44
CA ILE A 243 21.25 -4.82 -6.14
C ILE A 243 22.04 -3.96 -5.16
N GLU A 244 21.44 -3.63 -4.02
CA GLU A 244 22.05 -2.77 -2.99
C GLU A 244 23.11 -3.48 -2.15
N LYS A 245 23.04 -4.80 -2.02
CA LYS A 245 24.10 -5.59 -1.37
C LYS A 245 25.41 -5.52 -2.16
#